data_AF-F8BUE9-F1
#
_entry.id   AF-F8BUE9-F1
#
_cell.length_a   1.000
_cell.length_b   1.000
_cell.length_c   1.000
_cell.angle_alpha   90.00
_cell.angle_beta   90.00
_cell.angle_gamma   90.00
#
_symmetry.space_group_name_H-M   'P 1'
#
loop_
_entity.id
_entity.type
_entity.pdbx_description
1 polymer ?
#
loop_
_entity_poly.entity_id
_entity_poly.type
_entity_poly.pdbx_seq_one_letter_code
_entity_poly.pdbx_strand_id
1 'polypeptide(L)'
;MQIAFVTFNADPKHSKAVRNAIENASTLASSDSGYSVSVLHHVPLKNNRDPNLRYVRLGQPTGSFTSRYRHFINEVDQRASAKCFNVVYAIVPVLRCGLYEPYDGLVQEVSGLPKFLSLIGGPFNRRRQLLAEVEREMLAQQEPPFIVCHNIRMACRIKSTFNFDRIAVIPRANRKR
;
A
#
# COMPACT_ATOMS: atom_id res chain seq x y z
N MET A 1 8.63 -18.95 3.60
CA MET A 1 8.74 -17.85 2.59
C MET A 1 8.59 -16.50 3.30
N GLN A 2 9.34 -15.46 2.90
CA GLN A 2 9.35 -14.12 3.51
C GLN A 2 8.37 -13.17 2.80
N ILE A 3 7.43 -12.60 3.54
CA ILE A 3 6.39 -11.70 3.01
C ILE A 3 6.47 -10.36 3.74
N ALA A 4 6.50 -9.26 2.99
CA ALA A 4 6.36 -7.91 3.52
C ALA A 4 4.98 -7.34 3.21
N PHE A 5 4.26 -6.92 4.24
CA PHE A 5 3.10 -6.02 4.12
C PHE A 5 3.57 -4.58 4.30
N VAL A 6 3.22 -3.70 3.38
CA VAL A 6 3.73 -2.32 3.36
C VAL A 6 2.59 -1.32 3.52
N THR A 7 2.65 -0.53 4.58
CA THR A 7 1.70 0.56 4.86
C THR A 7 2.41 1.71 5.56
N PHE A 8 2.09 2.96 5.22
CA PHE A 8 2.70 4.09 5.91
C PHE A 8 2.28 4.17 7.40
N ASN A 9 1.03 3.79 7.70
CA ASN A 9 0.47 3.70 9.05
C ASN A 9 -0.12 2.30 9.27
N ALA A 10 0.47 1.55 10.20
CA ALA A 10 0.08 0.18 10.50
C ALA A 10 -0.94 0.06 11.64
N ASP A 11 -1.50 1.16 12.16
CA ASP A 11 -2.58 1.09 13.15
C ASP A 11 -3.89 0.61 12.51
N PRO A 12 -4.47 -0.54 12.92
CA PRO A 12 -5.75 -1.05 12.42
C PRO A 12 -6.95 -0.11 12.64
N LYS A 13 -6.82 0.90 13.51
CA LYS A 13 -7.83 1.95 13.69
C LYS A 13 -7.75 3.05 12.64
N HIS A 14 -6.65 3.13 11.88
CA HIS A 14 -6.44 4.19 10.88
C HIS A 14 -7.43 4.11 9.72
N SER A 15 -7.64 2.92 9.17
CA SER A 15 -8.61 2.68 8.11
C SER A 15 -9.02 1.21 8.05
N LYS A 16 -10.16 0.94 7.42
CA LYS A 16 -10.61 -0.45 7.17
C LYS A 16 -9.62 -1.23 6.30
N ALA A 17 -8.98 -0.57 5.33
CA ALA A 17 -7.98 -1.21 4.48
C ALA A 17 -6.75 -1.64 5.28
N VAL A 18 -6.22 -0.76 6.15
CA VAL A 18 -5.12 -1.12 7.05
C VAL A 18 -5.50 -2.27 7.96
N ARG A 19 -6.70 -2.21 8.57
CA ARG A 19 -7.19 -3.30 9.42
C ARG A 19 -7.18 -4.64 8.69
N ASN A 20 -7.79 -4.69 7.51
CA ASN A 20 -7.87 -5.91 6.71
C ASN A 20 -6.47 -6.42 6.33
N ALA A 21 -5.56 -5.52 5.94
CA ALA A 21 -4.20 -5.90 5.59
C ALA A 21 -3.46 -6.51 6.79
N ILE A 22 -3.61 -5.94 7.99
CA ILE A 22 -3.02 -6.48 9.23
C ILE A 22 -3.67 -7.83 9.60
N GLU A 23 -4.98 -7.97 9.48
CA GLU A 23 -5.67 -9.25 9.72
C GLU A 23 -5.24 -10.33 8.72
N ASN A 24 -5.07 -9.99 7.45
CA ASN A 24 -4.56 -10.89 6.42
C ASN A 24 -3.11 -11.29 6.71
N ALA A 25 -2.26 -10.32 7.08
CA ALA A 25 -0.89 -10.57 7.50
C ALA A 25 -0.85 -11.53 8.70
N SER A 26 -1.69 -11.29 9.71
CA SER A 26 -1.78 -12.11 10.93
C SER A 26 -2.24 -13.55 10.62
N THR A 27 -3.25 -13.68 9.76
CA THR A 27 -3.75 -14.98 9.30
C THR A 27 -2.67 -15.76 8.57
N LEU A 28 -1.89 -15.10 7.70
CA LEU A 28 -0.75 -15.72 7.01
C LEU A 28 0.39 -16.08 7.96
N ALA A 29 0.68 -15.24 8.93
CA ALA A 29 1.74 -15.48 9.91
C ALA A 29 1.40 -16.65 10.84
N SER A 30 0.12 -16.85 11.11
CA SER A 30 -0.39 -17.89 12.01
C SER A 30 -0.75 -19.19 11.27
N SER A 31 -0.60 -19.25 9.94
CA SER A 31 -0.90 -20.47 9.19
C SER A 31 0.25 -21.47 9.28
N ASP A 32 -0.06 -22.77 9.19
CA ASP A 32 0.93 -23.86 9.16
C ASP A 32 1.82 -23.87 7.89
N SER A 33 1.69 -22.85 7.05
CA SER A 33 2.38 -22.73 5.76
C SER A 33 3.82 -22.25 5.88
N GLY A 34 4.32 -21.92 7.08
CA GLY A 34 5.70 -21.48 7.30
C GLY A 34 6.03 -20.11 6.67
N TYR A 35 5.04 -19.22 6.58
CA TYR A 35 5.26 -17.85 6.14
C TYR A 35 5.84 -17.00 7.27
N SER A 36 6.91 -16.27 6.99
CA SER A 36 7.43 -15.24 7.88
C SER A 36 6.96 -13.88 7.38
N VAL A 37 6.12 -13.22 8.17
CA VAL A 37 5.42 -12.01 7.75
C VAL A 37 5.95 -10.80 8.52
N SER A 38 6.42 -9.80 7.78
CA SER A 38 6.85 -8.52 8.31
C SER A 38 5.90 -7.41 7.86
N VAL A 39 5.58 -6.48 8.76
CA VAL A 39 4.84 -5.25 8.43
C VAL A 39 5.83 -4.10 8.40
N LEU A 40 6.08 -3.55 7.23
CA LEU A 40 6.91 -2.37 7.00
C LEU A 40 6.05 -1.12 7.15
N HIS A 41 6.40 -0.26 8.09
CA HIS A 41 5.62 0.95 8.36
C HIS A 41 6.46 2.14 8.80
N HIS A 42 5.89 3.35 8.75
CA HIS A 42 6.58 4.56 9.17
C HIS A 42 6.06 5.09 10.51
N VAL A 43 4.74 5.24 10.62
CA VAL A 43 4.09 5.83 11.81
C VAL A 43 4.28 4.91 13.03
N PRO A 44 4.69 5.43 14.20
CA PRO A 44 4.79 4.65 15.43
C PRO A 44 3.48 3.98 15.80
N LEU A 45 3.55 2.70 16.16
CA LEU A 45 2.42 1.94 16.69
C LEU A 45 2.26 2.27 18.18
N LYS A 46 1.04 2.63 18.59
CA LYS A 46 0.70 2.86 19.99
C LYS A 46 0.40 1.54 20.72
N ASN A 47 -0.79 0.94 20.51
CA ASN A 47 -1.26 -0.18 21.36
C ASN A 47 -1.84 -1.39 20.61
N ASN A 48 -1.84 -1.41 19.27
CA ASN A 48 -2.49 -2.46 18.47
C ASN A 48 -1.48 -3.33 17.72
N ARG A 49 -0.50 -3.91 18.43
CA ARG A 49 0.47 -4.82 17.83
C ARG A 49 -0.01 -6.24 17.96
N ASP A 50 -0.19 -6.89 16.81
CA ASP A 50 -0.33 -8.33 16.76
C ASP A 50 1.00 -9.01 17.13
N PRO A 51 1.06 -9.89 18.15
CA PRO A 51 2.30 -10.53 18.58
C PRO A 51 2.90 -11.48 17.52
N ASN A 52 2.08 -11.99 16.59
CA ASN A 52 2.53 -12.89 15.53
C ASN A 52 3.18 -12.15 14.35
N LEU A 53 3.12 -10.81 14.34
CA LEU A 53 3.66 -9.99 13.27
C LEU A 53 4.94 -9.27 13.66
N ARG A 54 5.94 -9.34 12.77
CA ARG A 54 7.16 -8.55 12.90
C ARG A 54 6.95 -7.15 12.34
N TYR A 55 6.78 -6.15 13.21
CA TYR A 55 6.70 -4.76 12.80
C TYR A 55 8.09 -4.14 12.63
N VAL A 56 8.36 -3.61 11.43
CA VAL A 56 9.62 -2.94 11.10
C VAL A 56 9.33 -1.49 10.76
N ARG A 57 9.79 -0.59 11.62
CA ARG A 57 9.67 0.85 11.37
C ARG A 57 10.77 1.32 10.41
N LEU A 58 10.37 2.02 9.36
CA LEU A 58 11.24 2.56 8.31
C LEU A 58 11.14 4.08 8.22
N GLY A 59 12.17 4.72 7.69
CA GLY A 59 12.22 6.15 7.42
C GLY A 59 12.56 7.02 8.64
N GLN A 60 12.63 8.33 8.40
CA GLN A 60 13.08 9.33 9.38
C GLN A 60 11.93 9.84 10.26
N PRO A 61 12.09 9.91 11.60
CA PRO A 61 11.00 10.26 12.52
C PRO A 61 10.47 11.68 12.35
N THR A 62 11.30 12.60 11.87
CA THR A 62 11.03 14.04 11.78
C THR A 62 10.91 14.50 10.32
N GLY A 63 10.40 15.72 10.13
CA GLY A 63 10.22 16.32 8.81
C GLY A 63 8.77 16.32 8.33
N SER A 64 8.57 16.88 7.13
CA SER A 64 7.26 16.97 6.48
C SER A 64 6.74 15.59 6.09
N PHE A 65 5.42 15.46 5.84
CA PHE A 65 4.86 14.22 5.29
C PHE A 65 5.62 13.77 4.03
N THR A 66 5.87 14.68 3.09
CA THR A 66 6.55 14.40 1.82
C THR A 66 7.96 13.84 2.06
N SER A 67 8.76 14.48 2.92
CA SER A 67 10.11 14.00 3.24
C SER A 67 10.05 12.61 3.88
N ARG A 68 9.21 12.43 4.90
CA ARG A 68 9.07 11.13 5.59
C ARG A 68 8.58 10.02 4.66
N TYR A 69 7.64 10.33 3.76
CA TYR A 69 7.14 9.39 2.78
C TYR A 69 8.22 9.02 1.75
N ARG A 70 9.00 10.00 1.25
CA ARG A 70 10.13 9.74 0.34
C ARG A 70 11.20 8.86 1.00
N HIS A 71 11.56 9.10 2.26
CA HIS A 71 12.46 8.21 2.99
C HIS A 71 11.88 6.80 3.15
N PHE A 72 10.61 6.71 3.52
CA PHE A 72 9.91 5.44 3.66
C PHE A 72 9.92 4.62 2.35
N ILE A 73 9.53 5.21 1.22
CA ILE A 73 9.50 4.49 -0.06
C ILE A 73 10.91 4.08 -0.52
N ASN A 74 11.93 4.91 -0.27
CA ASN A 74 13.31 4.58 -0.63
C ASN A 74 13.82 3.39 0.18
N GLU A 75 13.53 3.32 1.47
CA GLU A 75 13.90 2.17 2.30
C GLU A 75 13.13 0.90 1.93
N VAL A 76 11.86 1.02 1.54
CA VAL A 76 11.09 -0.11 1.00
C VAL A 76 11.72 -0.61 -0.30
N ASP A 77 12.05 0.29 -1.22
CA ASP A 77 12.66 -0.04 -2.52
C ASP A 77 14.03 -0.72 -2.36
N GLN A 78 14.88 -0.22 -1.46
CA GLN A 78 16.16 -0.85 -1.13
C GLN A 78 15.98 -2.29 -0.62
N ARG A 79 15.00 -2.53 0.27
CA ARG A 79 14.74 -3.89 0.79
C ARG A 79 14.12 -4.81 -0.24
N ALA A 80 13.26 -4.28 -1.11
CA ALA A 80 12.66 -5.04 -2.20
C ALA A 80 13.72 -5.45 -3.24
N SER A 81 14.59 -4.52 -3.64
CA SER A 81 15.68 -4.76 -4.59
C SER A 81 16.77 -5.69 -4.04
N ALA A 82 17.08 -5.61 -2.75
CA ALA A 82 17.97 -6.55 -2.06
C ALA A 82 17.38 -7.97 -1.89
N LYS A 83 16.16 -8.22 -2.40
CA LYS A 83 15.44 -9.50 -2.31
C LYS A 83 15.31 -10.01 -0.86
N CYS A 84 15.17 -9.10 0.10
CA CYS A 84 14.91 -9.47 1.50
C CYS A 84 13.54 -10.15 1.69
N PHE A 85 12.62 -9.96 0.75
CA PHE A 85 11.29 -10.53 0.75
C PHE A 85 11.01 -11.24 -0.57
N ASN A 86 10.36 -12.40 -0.50
CA ASN A 86 9.88 -13.11 -1.68
C ASN A 86 8.63 -12.43 -2.26
N VAL A 87 7.79 -11.87 -1.39
CA VAL A 87 6.56 -11.15 -1.78
C VAL A 87 6.50 -9.83 -1.03
N VAL A 88 6.24 -8.75 -1.77
CA VAL A 88 5.95 -7.43 -1.20
C VAL A 88 4.50 -7.09 -1.56
N TYR A 89 3.65 -7.01 -0.54
CA TYR A 89 2.24 -6.63 -0.60
C TYR A 89 2.07 -5.20 -0.08
N ALA A 90 1.83 -4.25 -0.97
CA ALA A 90 1.70 -2.85 -0.62
C ALA A 90 0.23 -2.41 -0.61
N ILE A 91 -0.19 -1.70 0.44
CA ILE A 91 -1.51 -1.05 0.51
C ILE A 91 -1.40 0.48 0.40
N VAL A 92 -0.21 0.97 0.08
CA VAL A 92 0.14 2.36 -0.23
C VAL A 92 1.10 2.37 -1.42
N PRO A 93 1.14 3.43 -2.25
CA PRO A 93 2.06 3.50 -3.39
C PRO A 93 3.53 3.39 -2.96
N VAL A 94 4.27 2.46 -3.55
CA VAL A 94 5.72 2.28 -3.36
C VAL A 94 6.36 1.99 -4.71
N LEU A 95 7.68 2.15 -4.84
CA LEU A 95 8.32 1.97 -6.14
C LEU A 95 8.28 0.52 -6.64
N ARG A 96 8.56 -0.45 -5.76
CA ARG A 96 8.60 -1.88 -6.12
C ARG A 96 7.74 -2.71 -5.18
N CYS A 97 6.78 -3.43 -5.75
CA CYS A 97 6.04 -4.46 -5.04
C CYS A 97 5.57 -5.54 -6.03
N GLY A 98 5.22 -6.72 -5.51
CA GLY A 98 4.63 -7.79 -6.32
C GLY A 98 3.10 -7.69 -6.36
N LEU A 99 2.52 -7.23 -5.25
CA LEU A 99 1.08 -7.09 -5.05
C LEU A 99 0.79 -5.67 -4.55
N TYR A 100 -0.22 -5.02 -5.14
CA TYR A 100 -0.67 -3.69 -4.74
C TYR A 100 -2.19 -3.66 -4.52
N GLU A 101 -2.64 -3.26 -3.34
CA GLU A 101 -4.06 -3.07 -3.00
C GLU A 101 -4.34 -1.57 -2.80
N PRO A 102 -4.88 -0.87 -3.83
CA PRO A 102 -5.24 0.53 -3.69
C PRO A 102 -6.40 0.71 -2.71
N TYR A 103 -6.16 1.39 -1.59
CA TYR A 103 -7.14 1.50 -0.50
C TYR A 103 -8.41 2.31 -0.88
N ASP A 104 -8.30 3.32 -1.75
CA ASP A 104 -9.38 4.24 -2.18
C ASP A 104 -9.46 4.36 -3.72
N GLY A 105 -9.01 3.35 -4.46
CA GLY A 105 -8.76 3.46 -5.90
C GLY A 105 -7.34 3.95 -6.17
N LEU A 106 -6.99 4.05 -7.45
CA LEU A 106 -5.72 4.66 -7.83
C LEU A 106 -5.77 6.15 -7.50
N VAL A 107 -4.74 6.66 -6.85
CA VAL A 107 -4.63 8.07 -6.43
C VAL A 107 -4.83 9.01 -7.62
N GLN A 108 -4.41 8.60 -8.82
CA GLN A 108 -4.68 9.31 -10.06
C GLN A 108 -6.18 9.39 -10.43
N GLU A 109 -7.00 8.39 -10.17
CA GLU A 109 -8.43 8.43 -10.53
C GLU A 109 -9.22 9.45 -9.71
N VAL A 110 -8.80 9.68 -8.47
CA VAL A 110 -9.45 10.67 -7.62
C VAL A 110 -9.15 12.09 -8.17
N SER A 111 -8.08 12.28 -8.95
CA SER A 111 -7.67 13.58 -9.53
C SER A 111 -8.54 14.08 -10.69
N GLY A 112 -9.57 13.30 -11.09
CA GLY A 112 -10.63 13.74 -11.99
C GLY A 112 -11.62 14.76 -11.41
N LEU A 113 -11.39 15.28 -10.19
CA LEU A 113 -12.07 16.50 -9.73
C LEU A 113 -11.62 17.68 -10.61
N PRO A 114 -12.56 18.55 -11.04
CA PRO A 114 -12.26 19.63 -11.96
C PRO A 114 -11.05 20.46 -11.50
N LYS A 115 -10.17 20.80 -12.44
CA LYS A 115 -8.94 21.62 -12.27
C LYS A 115 -9.16 22.92 -11.45
N PHE A 116 -10.40 23.35 -11.28
CA PHE A 116 -10.77 24.52 -10.49
C PHE A 116 -10.57 24.32 -8.97
N LEU A 117 -10.67 23.08 -8.45
CA LEU A 117 -10.43 22.78 -7.03
C LEU A 117 -8.97 22.45 -6.70
N SER A 118 -8.14 22.14 -7.71
CA SER A 118 -6.69 21.93 -7.52
C SER A 118 -5.90 23.24 -7.38
N LEU A 119 -6.54 24.39 -7.65
CA LEU A 119 -5.99 25.73 -7.46
C LEU A 119 -6.03 26.23 -6.00
N ILE A 120 -6.78 25.57 -5.12
CA ILE A 120 -6.73 25.84 -3.67
C ILE A 120 -5.52 25.06 -3.12
N GLY A 121 -4.33 25.59 -3.39
CA GLY A 121 -3.03 24.97 -3.15
C GLY A 121 -2.66 24.83 -1.67
N GLY A 122 -3.24 23.84 -1.00
CA GLY A 122 -2.84 23.42 0.35
C GLY A 122 -1.81 22.27 0.35
N PRO A 123 -1.17 21.97 1.50
CA PRO A 123 -0.26 20.83 1.67
C PRO A 123 -0.91 19.47 1.35
N PHE A 124 -2.24 19.39 1.39
CA PHE A 124 -3.02 18.23 0.95
C PHE A 124 -2.84 17.93 -0.55
N ASN A 125 -2.67 18.96 -1.39
CA ASN A 125 -2.43 18.77 -2.82
C ASN A 125 -1.04 18.16 -3.05
N ARG A 126 0.00 18.64 -2.35
CA ARG A 126 1.37 18.10 -2.46
C ARG A 126 1.48 16.65 -2.00
N ARG A 127 0.82 16.28 -0.89
CA ARG A 127 0.76 14.88 -0.43
C ARG A 127 0.15 13.97 -1.51
N ARG A 128 -0.95 14.42 -2.10
CA ARG A 128 -1.67 13.63 -3.09
C ARG A 128 -0.95 13.54 -4.43
N GLN A 129 -0.30 14.62 -4.85
CA GLN A 129 0.59 14.64 -6.01
C GLN A 129 1.74 13.66 -5.84
N LEU A 130 2.39 13.63 -4.67
CA LEU A 130 3.45 12.67 -4.37
C LEU A 130 2.94 11.22 -4.48
N LEU A 131 1.80 10.92 -3.87
CA LEU A 131 1.25 9.57 -3.92
C LEU A 131 0.90 9.15 -5.36
N ALA A 132 0.32 10.06 -6.15
CA ALA A 132 -0.01 9.82 -7.56
C ALA A 132 1.24 9.72 -8.46
N GLU A 133 2.31 10.45 -8.13
CA GLU A 133 3.62 10.37 -8.79
C GLU A 133 4.22 8.98 -8.57
N VAL A 134 4.34 8.55 -7.31
CA VAL A 134 4.88 7.23 -6.96
C VAL A 134 4.03 6.10 -7.53
N GLU A 135 2.70 6.24 -7.50
CA GLU A 135 1.80 5.25 -8.09
C GLU A 135 1.98 5.16 -9.62
N ARG A 136 2.15 6.29 -10.31
CA ARG A 136 2.45 6.29 -11.75
C ARG A 136 3.75 5.55 -12.03
N GLU A 137 4.78 5.86 -11.27
CA GLU A 137 6.11 5.30 -11.43
C GLU A 137 6.10 3.78 -11.22
N MET A 138 5.43 3.32 -10.15
CA MET A 138 5.23 1.90 -9.86
C MET A 138 4.51 1.16 -11.00
N LEU A 139 3.45 1.74 -11.55
CA LEU A 139 2.66 1.12 -12.62
C LEU A 139 3.34 1.18 -13.99
N ALA A 140 4.28 2.12 -14.19
CA ALA A 140 5.04 2.28 -15.42
C ALA A 140 6.30 1.40 -15.51
N GLN A 141 6.62 0.63 -14.46
CA GLN A 141 7.76 -0.29 -14.48
C GLN A 141 7.59 -1.40 -15.51
N GLN A 142 8.72 -1.96 -15.97
CA GLN A 142 8.73 -3.10 -16.88
C GLN A 142 7.96 -4.31 -16.34
N GLU A 143 8.05 -4.53 -15.02
CA GLU A 143 7.32 -5.56 -14.30
C GLU A 143 6.41 -4.91 -13.25
N PRO A 144 5.22 -4.41 -13.64
CA PRO A 144 4.34 -3.74 -12.70
C PRO A 144 3.65 -4.75 -11.77
N PRO A 145 3.21 -4.34 -10.58
CA PRO A 145 2.60 -5.24 -9.60
C PRO A 145 1.27 -5.81 -10.11
N PHE A 146 0.85 -6.94 -9.54
CA PHE A 146 -0.56 -7.33 -9.64
C PHE A 146 -1.40 -6.44 -8.73
N ILE A 147 -2.42 -5.81 -9.30
CA ILE A 147 -3.37 -5.00 -8.54
C ILE A 147 -4.45 -5.90 -7.95
N VAL A 148 -4.57 -5.88 -6.63
CA VAL A 148 -5.60 -6.59 -5.88
C VAL A 148 -6.77 -5.65 -5.64
N CYS A 149 -7.91 -5.97 -6.22
CA CYS A 149 -9.17 -5.25 -6.05
C CYS A 149 -10.14 -6.07 -5.22
N HIS A 150 -10.96 -5.40 -4.39
CA HIS A 150 -11.98 -6.08 -3.59
C HIS A 150 -13.37 -6.12 -4.23
N ASN A 151 -13.55 -5.44 -5.36
CA ASN A 151 -14.80 -5.45 -6.10
C ASN A 151 -14.52 -5.29 -7.60
N ILE A 152 -15.44 -5.80 -8.41
CA ILE A 152 -15.33 -5.80 -9.88
C ILE A 152 -15.37 -4.38 -10.46
N ARG A 153 -16.12 -3.45 -9.84
CA ARG A 153 -16.27 -2.08 -10.33
C ARG A 153 -14.93 -1.34 -10.37
N MET A 154 -14.13 -1.51 -9.31
CA MET A 154 -12.78 -0.95 -9.20
C MET A 154 -11.85 -1.56 -10.24
N ALA A 155 -11.88 -2.88 -10.42
CA ALA A 155 -11.07 -3.55 -11.44
C ALA A 155 -11.42 -3.07 -12.86
N CYS A 156 -12.71 -2.98 -13.20
CA CYS A 156 -13.16 -2.44 -14.48
C CYS A 156 -12.67 -1.00 -14.69
N ARG A 157 -12.73 -0.17 -13.65
CA ARG A 157 -12.30 1.24 -13.71
C ARG A 157 -10.79 1.39 -13.93
N ILE A 158 -9.98 0.61 -13.20
CA ILE A 158 -8.53 0.61 -13.37
C ILE A 158 -8.17 0.13 -14.77
N LYS A 159 -8.79 -0.96 -15.23
CA LYS A 159 -8.57 -1.51 -16.57
C LYS A 159 -8.90 -0.49 -17.67
N SER A 160 -10.04 0.21 -17.57
CA SER A 160 -10.42 1.22 -18.56
C SER A 160 -9.54 2.47 -18.54
N THR A 161 -9.00 2.86 -17.37
CA THR A 161 -8.25 4.11 -17.22
C THR A 161 -6.77 3.94 -17.57
N PHE A 162 -6.18 2.78 -17.24
CA PHE A 162 -4.73 2.56 -17.35
C PHE A 162 -4.34 1.49 -18.38
N ASN A 163 -5.32 0.90 -19.09
CA ASN A 163 -5.10 -0.24 -19.98
C ASN A 163 -4.28 -1.35 -19.29
N PHE A 164 -4.65 -1.66 -18.04
CA PHE A 164 -3.87 -2.51 -17.16
C PHE A 164 -4.56 -3.85 -16.94
N ASP A 165 -3.88 -4.94 -17.29
CA ASP A 165 -4.48 -6.29 -17.28
C ASP A 165 -4.06 -7.17 -16.09
N ARG A 166 -3.03 -6.77 -15.32
CA ARG A 166 -2.55 -7.51 -14.15
C ARG A 166 -3.41 -7.23 -12.93
N ILE A 167 -4.70 -7.54 -13.00
CA ILE A 167 -5.68 -7.26 -11.94
C ILE A 167 -6.30 -8.56 -11.44
N ALA A 168 -6.36 -8.73 -10.13
CA ALA A 168 -7.08 -9.80 -9.46
C ALA A 168 -8.23 -9.20 -8.63
N VAL A 169 -9.45 -9.74 -8.79
CA VAL A 169 -10.58 -9.39 -7.93
C VAL A 169 -10.70 -10.46 -6.86
N ILE A 170 -10.38 -10.08 -5.61
CA ILE A 170 -10.55 -10.94 -4.44
C ILE A 170 -11.78 -10.42 -3.68
N PRO A 171 -12.97 -11.03 -3.89
CA PRO A 171 -14.15 -10.62 -3.17
C PRO A 171 -13.91 -10.78 -1.68
N ARG A 172 -14.29 -9.77 -0.90
CA ARG A 172 -14.23 -9.88 0.55
C ARG A 172 -15.21 -10.96 0.97
N ALA A 173 -14.73 -11.95 1.72
CA ALA A 173 -15.60 -12.91 2.39
C ALA A 173 -16.62 -12.11 3.22
N ASN A 174 -17.91 -12.43 3.07
CA ASN A 174 -18.97 -11.85 3.87
C ASN A 174 -18.74 -12.24 5.34
N ARG A 175 -17.98 -11.43 6.07
CA ARG A 175 -17.88 -11.56 7.52
C ARG A 175 -19.17 -11.00 8.10
N LYS A 176 -20.08 -11.89 8.50
CA LYS A 176 -21.23 -11.53 9.34
C LYS A 176 -20.69 -10.76 10.54
N ARG A 177 -21.24 -9.57 10.75
CA ARG A 177 -20.94 -8.73 11.92
C ARG A 177 -21.44 -9.38 13.20
#